data_AF-A0AAE0DPL5-F1
#
_entry.id   AF-A0AAE0DPL5-F1
#
_cell.length_a   1.000
_cell.length_b   1.000
_cell.length_c   1.000
_cell.angle_alpha   90.00
_cell.angle_beta   90.00
_cell.angle_gamma   90.00
#
_symmetry.space_group_name_H-M   'P 1'
#
loop_
_entity.id
_entity.type
_entity.pdbx_description
1 polymer ?
#
loop_
_entity_poly.entity_id
_entity_poly.type
_entity_poly.pdbx_seq_one_letter_code
_entity_poly.pdbx_strand_id
1 'polypeptide(L)'
;MANNSIGFPSPMSQQQQQVNNNGNAAAMNGVPMIAGQQMDVNFLYQKVCELSEVLKENRERTQAIVSSAEELATRAAANGAAPSLQEANAEISGARIADLERQLAREQNKSRILLDEQKENTKLIGEYENALGDIVKDVREYSYNTKTRETNIARHYNKLLQDEKDAHLAARLEKDEWHDRFMRSVEMLREAYRLRCEEEEVPVRVISGLQNEVRACRSALGMELEKPEEEYGWEILKDVPNGGGEP
;
A
#
# COMPACT_ATOMS: atom_id res chain seq x y z
N MET A 1 -2.90 10.98 6.31
CA MET A 1 -1.72 11.17 5.45
C MET A 1 -0.50 10.98 6.33
N ALA A 2 0.17 9.84 6.20
CA ALA A 2 1.31 9.43 7.01
C ALA A 2 2.61 9.98 6.39
N ASN A 3 3.47 10.59 7.20
CA ASN A 3 4.77 11.09 6.78
C ASN A 3 5.85 10.21 7.44
N ASN A 4 6.33 9.20 6.71
CA ASN A 4 7.43 8.34 7.14
C ASN A 4 8.61 8.57 6.19
N SER A 5 9.60 9.33 6.66
CA SER A 5 10.84 9.61 5.94
C SER A 5 11.80 8.44 6.12
N ILE A 6 12.16 7.76 5.03
CA ILE A 6 13.12 6.66 5.00
C ILE A 6 14.51 7.29 4.78
N GLY A 7 15.33 7.34 5.83
CA GLY A 7 16.74 7.73 5.76
C GLY A 7 17.63 6.52 5.48
N PHE A 8 18.47 6.61 4.45
CA PHE A 8 19.54 5.65 4.16
C PHE A 8 20.76 5.91 5.07
N PRO A 9 21.39 4.89 5.69
CA PRO A 9 22.63 5.08 6.43
C PRO A 9 23.85 5.03 5.47
N SER A 10 24.75 5.99 5.63
CA SER A 10 26.08 5.97 5.00
C SER A 10 27.08 5.15 5.85
N PRO A 11 28.11 4.52 5.25
CA PRO A 11 29.04 3.67 5.98
C PRO A 11 30.11 4.54 6.67
N MET A 12 30.29 4.37 7.98
CA MET A 12 31.34 5.04 8.75
C MET A 12 32.50 4.06 8.98
N SER A 13 33.69 4.54 8.62
CA SER A 13 34.99 3.89 8.66
C SER A 13 35.41 3.41 10.06
N GLN A 14 36.02 2.23 10.11
CA GLN A 14 36.64 1.62 11.29
C GLN A 14 37.69 2.54 11.92
N GLN A 15 37.53 2.82 13.21
CA GLN A 15 38.49 3.52 14.04
C GLN A 15 39.33 2.47 14.78
N GLN A 16 40.60 2.35 14.38
CA GLN A 16 41.56 1.45 15.01
C GLN A 16 42.00 1.98 16.37
N GLN A 17 42.13 1.02 17.29
CA GLN A 17 42.34 1.15 18.72
C GLN A 17 43.78 1.57 19.02
N GLN A 18 43.95 2.75 19.64
CA GLN A 18 45.24 3.28 20.03
C GLN A 18 45.60 2.76 21.43
N VAL A 19 46.54 1.82 21.49
CA VAL A 19 47.12 1.32 22.75
C VAL A 19 48.20 2.30 23.21
N ASN A 20 47.97 2.86 24.39
CA ASN A 20 48.88 3.68 25.17
C ASN A 20 50.08 2.84 25.64
N ASN A 21 51.31 3.24 25.29
CA ASN A 21 52.47 2.81 26.07
C ASN A 21 53.46 3.97 26.23
N ASN A 22 53.64 4.34 27.49
CA ASN A 22 54.45 5.44 27.98
C ASN A 22 55.86 4.91 28.32
N GLY A 23 56.93 5.52 27.80
CA GLY A 23 58.29 5.13 28.16
C GLY A 23 59.39 5.85 27.40
N ASN A 24 59.73 7.05 27.88
CA ASN A 24 60.98 7.80 27.70
C ASN A 24 62.11 7.18 26.84
N ALA A 25 62.47 7.87 25.77
CA ALA A 25 63.87 8.16 25.45
C ALA A 25 63.95 9.50 24.71
N ALA A 26 64.40 10.51 25.44
CA ALA A 26 64.64 11.84 24.93
C ALA A 26 65.92 11.90 24.07
N ALA A 27 65.90 12.83 23.13
CA ALA A 27 67.04 13.48 22.47
C ALA A 27 67.86 12.66 21.46
N MET A 28 67.63 12.92 20.16
CA MET A 28 68.66 13.49 19.28
C MET A 28 68.05 13.99 17.95
N ASN A 29 68.16 15.31 17.77
CA ASN A 29 68.22 16.10 16.53
C ASN A 29 67.73 15.49 15.20
N GLY A 30 66.57 15.97 14.75
CA GLY A 30 66.54 16.96 13.66
C GLY A 30 67.22 16.62 12.34
N VAL A 31 66.70 15.62 11.62
CA VAL A 31 66.70 15.56 10.15
C VAL A 31 65.31 15.08 9.72
N PRO A 32 64.60 15.75 8.79
CA PRO A 32 63.29 15.29 8.33
C PRO A 32 63.48 13.98 7.55
N MET A 33 63.30 12.86 8.26
CA MET A 33 63.38 11.51 7.71
C MET A 33 62.21 11.27 6.76
N ILE A 34 62.53 10.86 5.54
CA ILE A 34 61.57 10.50 4.50
C ILE A 34 60.73 9.31 5.01
N ALA A 35 59.40 9.44 5.00
CA ALA A 35 58.44 8.49 5.58
C ALA A 35 58.62 7.01 5.14
N GLY A 36 59.32 6.74 4.04
CA GLY A 36 59.68 5.39 3.59
C GLY A 36 60.82 4.73 4.38
N GLN A 37 61.81 5.48 4.88
CA GLN A 37 62.94 4.91 5.62
C GLN A 37 62.55 4.44 7.03
N GLN A 38 61.56 5.09 7.67
CA GLN A 38 61.04 4.63 8.95
C GLN A 38 60.19 3.36 8.81
N MET A 39 59.46 3.20 7.70
CA MET A 39 58.75 1.95 7.39
C MET A 39 59.72 0.79 7.18
N ASP A 40 60.82 1.01 6.46
CA ASP A 40 61.83 -0.03 6.22
C ASP A 40 62.58 -0.42 7.51
N VAL A 41 62.95 0.55 8.36
CA VAL A 41 63.57 0.26 9.67
C VAL A 41 62.63 -0.53 10.58
N ASN A 42 61.33 -0.20 10.60
CA ASN A 42 60.34 -0.96 11.36
C ASN A 42 60.13 -2.37 10.78
N PHE A 43 60.16 -2.52 9.45
CA PHE A 43 60.05 -3.82 8.78
C PHE A 43 61.27 -4.71 9.05
N LEU A 44 62.49 -4.16 8.97
CA LEU A 44 63.73 -4.85 9.31
C LEU A 44 63.75 -5.27 10.78
N TYR A 45 63.29 -4.41 11.70
CA TYR A 45 63.18 -4.76 13.12
C TYR A 45 62.21 -5.93 13.33
N GLN A 46 61.05 -5.91 12.67
CA GLN A 46 60.08 -7.00 12.73
C GLN A 46 60.67 -8.32 12.18
N LYS A 47 61.43 -8.25 11.09
CA LYS A 47 62.14 -9.42 10.52
C LYS A 47 63.26 -9.94 11.42
N VAL A 48 63.99 -9.07 12.10
CA VAL A 48 65.02 -9.49 13.07
C VAL A 48 64.37 -10.15 14.30
N CYS A 49 63.23 -9.64 14.77
CA CYS A 49 62.45 -10.28 15.84
C CYS A 49 61.97 -11.67 15.42
N GLU A 50 61.37 -11.80 14.22
CA GLU A 50 60.93 -13.08 13.67
C GLU A 50 62.10 -14.07 13.53
N LEU A 51 63.25 -13.63 13.00
CA LEU A 51 64.44 -14.47 12.88
C LEU A 51 64.99 -14.88 14.25
N SER A 52 64.86 -14.02 15.27
CA SER A 52 65.27 -14.31 16.64
C SER A 52 64.36 -15.35 17.31
N GLU A 53 63.05 -15.30 17.02
CA GLU A 53 62.10 -16.34 17.44
C GLU A 53 62.44 -17.68 16.77
N VAL A 54 62.71 -17.68 15.46
CA VAL A 54 63.15 -18.88 14.72
C VAL A 54 64.49 -19.42 15.23
N LEU A 55 65.43 -18.56 15.62
CA LEU A 55 66.70 -18.97 16.22
C LEU A 55 66.51 -19.56 17.62
N LYS A 56 65.60 -19.00 18.42
CA LYS A 56 65.24 -19.54 19.73
C LYS A 56 64.60 -20.92 19.59
N GLU A 57 63.67 -21.06 18.66
CA GLU A 57 63.03 -22.34 18.34
C GLU A 57 64.05 -23.36 17.81
N ASN A 58 64.98 -22.94 16.93
CA ASN A 58 66.06 -23.81 16.47
C ASN A 58 66.97 -24.26 17.61
N ARG A 59 67.30 -23.37 18.55
CA ARG A 59 68.11 -23.72 19.72
C ARG A 59 67.38 -24.70 20.62
N GLU A 60 66.08 -24.50 20.85
CA GLU A 60 65.23 -25.41 21.63
C GLU A 60 65.10 -26.79 20.97
N ARG A 61 64.84 -26.83 19.66
CA ARG A 61 64.83 -28.09 18.88
C ARG A 61 66.18 -28.79 18.90
N THR A 62 67.28 -28.04 18.76
CA THR A 62 68.64 -28.61 18.82
C THR A 62 68.94 -29.14 20.22
N GLN A 63 68.52 -28.44 21.28
CA GLN A 63 68.67 -28.89 22.65
C GLN A 63 67.84 -30.14 22.94
N ALA A 64 66.62 -30.24 22.39
CA ALA A 64 65.81 -31.44 22.47
C ALA A 64 66.47 -32.62 21.73
N ILE A 65 67.06 -32.37 20.55
CA ILE A 65 67.81 -33.39 19.79
C ILE A 65 69.05 -33.84 20.59
N VAL A 66 69.83 -32.91 21.13
CA VAL A 66 71.03 -33.24 21.94
C VAL A 66 70.64 -34.00 23.19
N SER A 67 69.60 -33.58 23.92
CA SER A 67 69.06 -34.32 25.07
C SER A 67 68.62 -35.72 24.68
N SER A 68 67.91 -35.87 23.56
CA SER A 68 67.50 -37.18 23.06
C SER A 68 68.69 -38.05 22.64
N ALA A 69 69.76 -37.44 22.11
CA ALA A 69 70.98 -38.14 21.73
C ALA A 69 71.82 -38.54 22.95
N GLU A 70 71.85 -37.72 24.00
CA GLU A 70 72.48 -38.04 25.29
C GLU A 70 71.72 -39.16 26.02
N GLU A 71 70.39 -39.12 26.02
CA GLU A 71 69.54 -40.21 26.51
C GLU A 71 69.75 -41.50 25.69
N LEU A 72 69.89 -41.39 24.37
CA LEU A 72 70.17 -42.54 23.51
C LEU A 72 71.59 -43.10 23.74
N ALA A 73 72.59 -42.25 23.92
CA ALA A 73 73.97 -42.63 24.20
C ALA A 73 74.12 -43.29 25.58
N THR A 74 73.46 -42.75 26.60
CA THR A 74 73.42 -43.35 27.95
C THR A 74 72.67 -44.68 27.96
N ARG A 75 71.56 -44.79 27.21
CA ARG A 75 70.80 -46.04 27.06
C ARG A 75 71.54 -47.10 26.24
N ALA A 76 72.29 -46.70 25.21
CA ALA A 76 73.15 -47.59 24.43
C ALA A 76 74.36 -48.10 25.25
N ALA A 77 74.94 -47.26 26.11
CA ALA A 77 75.99 -47.66 27.05
C ALA A 77 75.47 -48.58 28.17
N ALA A 78 74.22 -48.41 28.61
CA ALA A 78 73.63 -49.20 29.70
C ALA A 78 73.08 -50.57 29.28
N ASN A 79 72.58 -50.73 28.04
CA ASN A 79 71.86 -51.95 27.63
C ASN A 79 72.59 -52.86 26.63
N GLY A 80 73.81 -52.54 26.18
CA GLY A 80 74.66 -53.46 25.39
C GLY A 80 74.10 -53.97 24.05
N ALA A 81 72.88 -53.63 23.69
CA ALA A 81 72.22 -53.93 22.43
C ALA A 81 71.42 -52.68 22.05
N ALA A 82 72.02 -51.84 21.20
CA ALA A 82 71.24 -50.83 20.51
C ALA A 82 70.29 -51.58 19.56
N PRO A 83 68.96 -51.38 19.63
CA PRO A 83 68.12 -51.70 18.47
C PRO A 83 68.75 -50.96 17.29
N SER A 84 68.87 -51.63 16.14
CA SER A 84 69.51 -51.00 15.00
C SER A 84 68.80 -49.66 14.75
N LEU A 85 69.56 -48.58 14.57
CA LEU A 85 69.00 -47.23 14.35
C LEU A 85 68.00 -47.23 13.16
N GLN A 86 68.16 -48.23 12.27
CA GLN A 86 67.26 -48.60 11.19
C GLN A 86 65.88 -49.10 11.67
N GLU A 87 65.81 -50.00 12.66
CA GLU A 87 64.56 -50.51 13.25
C GLU A 87 63.81 -49.44 14.03
N ALA A 88 64.52 -48.66 14.86
CA ALA A 88 63.90 -47.56 15.60
C ALA A 88 63.37 -46.47 14.65
N ASN A 89 64.11 -46.11 13.60
CA ASN A 89 63.62 -45.19 12.57
C ASN A 89 62.47 -45.78 11.75
N ALA A 90 62.44 -47.08 11.48
CA ALA A 90 61.36 -47.74 10.77
C ALA A 90 60.06 -47.79 11.61
N GLU A 91 60.16 -48.07 12.91
CA GLU A 91 59.02 -48.02 13.84
C GLU A 91 58.50 -46.60 14.04
N ILE A 92 59.37 -45.61 14.22
CA ILE A 92 58.99 -44.19 14.35
C ILE A 92 58.31 -43.71 13.06
N SER A 93 58.85 -44.08 11.90
CA SER A 93 58.25 -43.73 10.60
C SER A 93 56.92 -44.46 10.38
N GLY A 94 56.81 -45.74 10.73
CA GLY A 94 55.59 -46.52 10.64
C GLY A 94 54.48 -45.99 11.55
N ALA A 95 54.81 -45.64 12.80
CA ALA A 95 53.87 -45.01 13.74
C ALA A 95 53.39 -43.64 13.22
N ARG A 96 54.30 -42.83 12.66
CA ARG A 96 53.95 -41.54 12.06
C ARG A 96 53.03 -41.69 10.83
N ILE A 97 53.27 -42.68 10.00
CA ILE A 97 52.42 -43.00 8.83
C ILE A 97 51.02 -43.42 9.31
N ALA A 98 50.92 -44.32 10.30
CA ALA A 98 49.64 -44.76 10.84
C ALA A 98 48.84 -43.60 11.49
N ASP A 99 49.52 -42.67 12.17
CA ASP A 99 48.89 -41.47 12.71
C ASP A 99 48.41 -40.51 11.62
N LEU A 100 49.20 -40.31 10.55
CA LEU A 100 48.79 -39.52 9.39
C LEU A 100 47.60 -40.15 8.66
N GLU A 101 47.57 -41.47 8.50
CA GLU A 101 46.43 -42.20 7.92
C GLU A 101 45.17 -42.07 8.78
N ARG A 102 45.30 -42.14 10.10
CA ARG A 102 44.17 -41.87 11.03
C ARG A 102 43.69 -40.42 10.93
N GLN A 103 44.58 -39.45 10.81
CA GLN A 103 44.21 -38.04 10.61
C GLN A 103 43.52 -37.84 9.26
N LEU A 104 44.06 -38.42 8.19
CA LEU A 104 43.45 -38.41 6.86
C LEU A 104 42.05 -39.00 6.88
N ALA A 105 41.86 -40.17 7.52
CA ALA A 105 40.55 -40.80 7.65
C ALA A 105 39.55 -39.93 8.45
N ARG A 106 40.01 -39.23 9.49
CA ARG A 106 39.18 -38.28 10.25
C ARG A 106 38.76 -37.09 9.39
N GLU A 107 39.70 -36.49 8.67
CA GLU A 107 39.41 -35.35 7.80
C GLU A 107 38.52 -35.73 6.60
N GLN A 108 38.71 -36.91 6.01
CA GLN A 108 37.82 -37.45 4.98
C GLN A 108 36.40 -37.66 5.51
N ASN A 109 36.26 -38.19 6.73
CA ASN A 109 34.95 -38.36 7.35
C ASN A 109 34.26 -37.02 7.63
N LYS A 110 35.01 -36.03 8.15
CA LYS A 110 34.49 -34.66 8.34
C LYS A 110 34.07 -34.03 7.02
N SER A 111 34.89 -34.14 5.98
CA SER A 111 34.59 -33.62 4.65
C SER A 111 33.33 -34.25 4.08
N ARG A 112 33.13 -35.56 4.26
CA ARG A 112 31.88 -36.24 3.87
C ARG A 112 30.66 -35.66 4.59
N ILE A 113 30.74 -35.49 5.91
CA ILE A 113 29.63 -34.93 6.71
C ILE A 113 29.30 -33.51 6.25
N LEU A 114 30.32 -32.66 6.08
CA LEU A 114 30.14 -31.28 5.62
C LEU A 114 29.52 -31.22 4.20
N LEU A 115 29.89 -32.13 3.31
CA LEU A 115 29.30 -32.22 1.97
C LEU A 115 27.83 -32.65 2.02
N ASP A 116 27.46 -33.54 2.93
CA ASP A 116 26.08 -33.98 3.10
C ASP A 116 25.22 -32.87 3.75
N GLU A 117 25.74 -32.16 4.76
CA GLU A 117 25.12 -30.95 5.30
C GLU A 117 24.98 -29.84 4.25
N GLN A 118 25.98 -29.65 3.39
CA GLN A 118 25.90 -28.67 2.30
C GLN A 118 24.77 -29.02 1.31
N LYS A 119 24.59 -30.30 0.96
CA LYS A 119 23.49 -30.72 0.09
C LYS A 119 22.14 -30.46 0.75
N GLU A 120 22.00 -30.76 2.03
CA GLU A 120 20.76 -30.52 2.78
C GLU A 120 20.46 -29.02 2.88
N ASN A 121 21.44 -28.19 3.21
CA ASN A 121 21.30 -26.74 3.23
C ASN A 121 20.92 -26.17 1.85
N THR A 122 21.51 -26.67 0.77
CA THR A 122 21.17 -26.25 -0.59
C THR A 122 19.74 -26.62 -0.95
N LYS A 123 19.29 -27.81 -0.53
CA LYS A 123 17.89 -28.24 -0.71
C LYS A 123 16.94 -27.30 0.05
N LEU A 124 17.25 -27.02 1.31
CA LEU A 124 16.44 -26.14 2.16
C LEU A 124 16.36 -24.72 1.58
N ILE A 125 17.46 -24.19 1.05
CA ILE A 125 17.45 -22.89 0.34
C ILE A 125 16.48 -22.93 -0.85
N GLY A 126 16.50 -23.98 -1.66
CA GLY A 126 15.55 -24.13 -2.77
C GLY A 126 14.08 -24.20 -2.32
N GLU A 127 13.80 -24.88 -1.20
CA GLU A 127 12.46 -24.92 -0.61
C GLU A 127 12.00 -23.52 -0.14
N TYR A 128 12.90 -22.75 0.49
CA TYR A 128 12.61 -21.37 0.89
C TYR A 128 12.40 -20.45 -0.30
N GLU A 129 13.21 -20.57 -1.36
CA GLU A 129 13.06 -19.77 -2.57
C GLU A 129 11.69 -20.00 -3.23
N ASN A 130 11.25 -21.27 -3.30
CA ASN A 130 9.93 -21.61 -3.83
C ASN A 130 8.81 -21.04 -2.94
N ALA A 131 8.88 -21.26 -1.63
CA ALA A 131 7.87 -20.75 -0.70
C ALA A 131 7.79 -19.22 -0.72
N LEU A 132 8.94 -18.53 -0.79
CA LEU A 132 8.98 -17.08 -0.89
C LEU A 132 8.41 -16.59 -2.24
N GLY A 133 8.67 -17.34 -3.32
CA GLY A 133 8.07 -17.08 -4.63
C GLY A 133 6.54 -17.14 -4.59
N ASP A 134 5.98 -18.15 -3.94
CA ASP A 134 4.53 -18.31 -3.76
C ASP A 134 3.95 -17.18 -2.90
N ILE A 135 4.58 -16.88 -1.75
CA ILE A 135 4.14 -15.79 -0.87
C ILE A 135 4.13 -14.44 -1.61
N VAL A 136 5.17 -14.14 -2.39
CA VAL A 136 5.25 -12.88 -3.15
C VAL A 136 4.14 -12.80 -4.20
N LYS A 137 3.84 -13.92 -4.86
CA LYS A 137 2.72 -14.00 -5.82
C LYS A 137 1.39 -13.75 -5.13
N ASP A 138 1.15 -14.41 -4.00
CA ASP A 138 -0.09 -14.28 -3.23
C ASP A 138 -0.27 -12.86 -2.68
N VAL A 139 0.79 -12.24 -2.15
CA VAL A 139 0.77 -10.85 -1.67
C VAL A 139 0.45 -9.87 -2.81
N ARG A 140 1.03 -10.09 -4.00
CA ARG A 140 0.74 -9.26 -5.18
C ARG A 140 -0.71 -9.40 -5.60
N GLU A 141 -1.21 -10.63 -5.70
CA GLU A 141 -2.59 -10.92 -6.06
C GLU A 141 -3.57 -10.31 -5.06
N TYR A 142 -3.35 -10.54 -3.76
CA TYR A 142 -4.16 -9.97 -2.69
C TYR A 142 -4.21 -8.44 -2.75
N SER A 143 -3.06 -7.78 -2.95
CA SER A 143 -2.97 -6.33 -3.05
C SER A 143 -3.74 -5.78 -4.26
N TYR A 144 -3.62 -6.45 -5.40
CA TYR A 144 -4.33 -6.09 -6.62
C TYR A 144 -5.85 -6.28 -6.47
N ASN A 145 -6.29 -7.43 -5.96
CA ASN A 145 -7.70 -7.75 -5.76
C ASN A 145 -8.35 -6.80 -4.75
N THR A 146 -7.64 -6.46 -3.67
CA THR A 146 -8.13 -5.53 -2.65
C THR A 146 -8.34 -4.14 -3.23
N LYS A 147 -7.35 -3.58 -3.95
CA LYS A 147 -7.50 -2.28 -4.63
C LYS A 147 -8.62 -2.30 -5.66
N THR A 148 -8.72 -3.37 -6.44
CA THR A 148 -9.79 -3.53 -7.42
C THR A 148 -11.16 -3.50 -6.76
N ARG A 149 -11.34 -4.24 -5.66
CA ARG A 149 -12.58 -4.24 -4.86
C ARG A 149 -12.91 -2.85 -4.34
N GLU A 150 -11.94 -2.13 -3.77
CA GLU A 150 -12.15 -0.75 -3.29
C GLU A 150 -12.61 0.18 -4.40
N THR A 151 -11.97 0.13 -5.57
CA THR A 151 -12.40 0.95 -6.72
C THR A 151 -13.78 0.57 -7.22
N ASN A 152 -14.13 -0.73 -7.22
CA ASN A 152 -15.45 -1.20 -7.63
C ASN A 152 -16.54 -0.71 -6.68
N ILE A 153 -16.30 -0.78 -5.37
CA ILE A 153 -17.20 -0.26 -4.35
C ILE A 153 -17.40 1.25 -4.55
N ALA A 154 -16.32 2.01 -4.75
CA ALA A 154 -16.40 3.44 -5.00
C ALA A 154 -17.21 3.76 -6.26
N ARG A 155 -16.97 3.06 -7.38
CA ARG A 155 -17.76 3.24 -8.62
C ARG A 155 -19.23 2.90 -8.40
N HIS A 156 -19.51 1.81 -7.68
CA HIS A 156 -20.88 1.38 -7.39
C HIS A 156 -21.66 2.42 -6.58
N TYR A 157 -21.08 2.97 -5.51
CA TYR A 157 -21.75 4.01 -4.72
C TYR A 157 -21.94 5.32 -5.50
N ASN A 158 -20.97 5.70 -6.34
CA ASN A 158 -21.14 6.86 -7.21
C ASN A 158 -22.29 6.66 -8.21
N LYS A 159 -22.41 5.45 -8.77
CA LYS A 159 -23.53 5.11 -9.66
C LYS A 159 -24.86 5.21 -8.92
N LEU A 160 -24.98 4.58 -7.74
CA LEU A 160 -26.22 4.64 -6.95
C LEU A 160 -26.61 6.08 -6.60
N LEU A 161 -25.64 6.92 -6.23
CA LEU A 161 -25.89 8.33 -5.94
C LEU A 161 -26.35 9.11 -7.18
N GLN A 162 -25.83 8.77 -8.35
CA GLN A 162 -26.25 9.37 -9.61
C GLN A 162 -27.68 8.91 -9.97
N ASP A 163 -27.96 7.61 -9.85
CA ASP A 163 -29.27 7.03 -10.13
C ASP A 163 -30.35 7.68 -9.22
N GLU A 164 -30.06 7.90 -7.94
CA GLU A 164 -30.96 8.61 -7.00
C GLU A 164 -31.18 10.07 -7.40
N LYS A 165 -30.13 10.80 -7.82
CA LYS A 165 -30.27 12.18 -8.31
C LYS A 165 -31.14 12.25 -9.55
N ASP A 166 -30.95 11.31 -10.47
CA ASP A 166 -31.70 11.26 -11.73
C ASP A 166 -33.16 10.87 -11.47
N ALA A 167 -33.42 9.94 -10.54
CA ALA A 167 -34.76 9.59 -10.10
C ALA A 167 -35.47 10.78 -9.41
N HIS A 168 -34.78 11.50 -8.54
CA HIS A 168 -35.31 12.70 -7.90
C HIS A 168 -35.63 13.82 -8.90
N LEU A 169 -34.78 14.01 -9.92
CA LEU A 169 -35.03 14.98 -10.98
C LEU A 169 -36.25 14.56 -11.82
N ALA A 170 -36.33 13.28 -12.21
CA ALA A 170 -37.45 12.75 -12.99
C ALA A 170 -38.79 12.93 -12.27
N ALA A 171 -38.85 12.63 -10.97
CA ALA A 171 -40.08 12.80 -10.18
C ALA A 171 -40.53 14.27 -10.08
N ARG A 172 -39.58 15.22 -10.05
CA ARG A 172 -39.91 16.66 -10.08
C ARG A 172 -40.44 17.09 -11.44
N LEU A 173 -39.80 16.66 -12.52
CA LEU A 173 -40.25 16.97 -13.87
C LEU A 173 -41.63 16.38 -14.14
N GLU A 174 -41.90 15.14 -13.73
CA GLU A 174 -43.22 14.52 -13.84
C GLU A 174 -44.29 15.30 -13.07
N LYS A 175 -43.96 15.76 -11.85
CA LYS A 175 -44.85 16.61 -11.07
C LYS A 175 -45.17 17.89 -11.83
N ASP A 176 -44.15 18.60 -12.32
CA ASP A 176 -44.34 19.88 -13.03
C ASP A 176 -45.19 19.67 -14.29
N GLU A 177 -44.91 18.63 -15.08
CA GLU A 177 -45.73 18.26 -16.22
C GLU A 177 -47.20 17.99 -15.85
N TRP A 178 -47.45 17.31 -14.72
CA TRP A 178 -48.80 17.04 -14.26
C TRP A 178 -49.52 18.32 -13.84
N HIS A 179 -48.81 19.24 -13.16
CA HIS A 179 -49.35 20.56 -12.81
C HIS A 179 -49.68 21.38 -14.07
N ASP A 180 -48.80 21.39 -15.08
CA ASP A 180 -49.05 22.09 -16.34
C ASP A 180 -50.28 21.52 -17.08
N ARG A 181 -50.41 20.19 -17.14
CA ARG A 181 -51.58 19.52 -17.73
C ARG A 181 -52.86 19.85 -16.96
N PHE A 182 -52.79 19.91 -15.63
CA PHE A 182 -53.92 20.29 -14.79
C PHE A 182 -54.32 21.75 -15.02
N MET A 183 -53.37 22.69 -15.02
CA MET A 183 -53.63 24.11 -15.25
C MET A 183 -54.25 24.35 -16.62
N ARG A 184 -53.73 23.69 -17.67
CA ARG A 184 -54.34 23.73 -19.01
C ARG A 184 -55.79 23.22 -19.00
N SER A 185 -56.07 22.14 -18.28
CA SER A 185 -57.43 21.59 -18.18
C SER A 185 -58.38 22.54 -17.44
N VAL A 186 -57.91 23.21 -16.37
CA VAL A 186 -58.68 24.22 -15.65
C VAL A 186 -58.95 25.45 -16.52
N GLU A 187 -57.97 25.90 -17.30
CA GLU A 187 -58.14 26.99 -18.27
C GLU A 187 -59.19 26.64 -19.32
N MET A 188 -59.14 25.44 -19.89
CA MET A 188 -60.15 24.95 -20.83
C MET A 188 -61.55 24.90 -20.21
N LEU A 189 -61.68 24.50 -18.94
CA LEU A 189 -62.97 24.48 -18.24
C LEU A 189 -63.52 25.89 -18.00
N ARG A 190 -62.66 26.84 -17.59
CA ARG A 190 -63.03 28.24 -17.42
C ARG A 190 -63.46 28.86 -18.75
N GLU A 191 -62.74 28.56 -19.82
CA GLU A 191 -63.07 29.05 -21.16
C GLU A 191 -64.37 28.45 -21.68
N ALA A 192 -64.60 27.15 -21.50
CA ALA A 192 -65.86 26.50 -21.85
C ALA A 192 -67.05 27.09 -21.06
N TYR A 193 -66.86 27.38 -19.77
CA TYR A 193 -67.87 28.04 -18.94
C TYR A 193 -68.14 29.48 -19.42
N ARG A 194 -67.10 30.25 -19.74
CA ARG A 194 -67.21 31.60 -20.29
C ARG A 194 -68.02 31.61 -21.59
N LEU A 195 -67.67 30.72 -22.53
CA LEU A 195 -68.38 30.59 -23.81
C LEU A 195 -69.85 30.21 -23.61
N ARG A 196 -70.16 29.32 -22.67
CA ARG A 196 -71.56 28.98 -22.32
C ARG A 196 -72.32 30.20 -21.79
N CYS A 197 -71.71 30.99 -20.90
CA CYS A 197 -72.36 32.20 -20.37
C CYS A 197 -72.55 33.27 -21.46
N GLU A 198 -71.58 33.45 -22.36
CA GLU A 198 -71.68 34.39 -23.50
C GLU A 198 -72.81 33.98 -24.47
N GLU A 199 -73.01 32.68 -24.70
CA GLU A 199 -74.12 32.18 -25.53
C GLU A 199 -75.49 32.49 -24.92
N GLU A 200 -75.64 32.33 -23.60
CA GLU A 200 -76.89 32.60 -22.87
C GLU A 200 -77.20 34.10 -22.71
N GLU A 201 -76.16 34.95 -22.70
CA GLU A 201 -76.30 36.40 -22.51
C GLU A 201 -77.09 37.08 -23.65
N VAL A 202 -76.86 36.69 -24.90
CA VAL A 202 -77.44 37.39 -26.06
C VAL A 202 -78.97 37.24 -26.11
N PRO A 203 -79.57 36.03 -26.04
CA PRO A 203 -81.02 35.88 -25.98
C PRO A 203 -81.65 36.59 -24.78
N VAL A 204 -81.02 36.49 -23.59
CA VAL A 204 -81.49 37.14 -22.35
C VAL A 204 -81.54 38.66 -22.53
N ARG A 205 -80.49 39.27 -23.11
CA ARG A 205 -80.43 40.71 -23.36
C ARG A 205 -81.47 41.17 -24.37
N VAL A 206 -81.68 40.41 -25.45
CA VAL A 206 -82.67 40.76 -26.48
C VAL A 206 -84.10 40.65 -25.94
N ILE A 207 -84.43 39.55 -25.24
CA ILE A 207 -85.77 39.34 -24.68
C ILE A 207 -86.08 40.41 -23.63
N SER A 208 -85.15 40.70 -22.72
CA SER A 208 -85.34 41.76 -21.72
C SER A 208 -85.46 43.16 -22.34
N GLY A 209 -84.69 43.45 -23.40
CA GLY A 209 -84.82 44.69 -24.18
C GLY A 209 -86.20 44.84 -24.83
N LEU A 210 -86.66 43.80 -25.53
CA LEU A 210 -87.99 43.76 -26.16
C LEU A 210 -89.11 43.89 -25.13
N GLN A 211 -88.98 43.27 -23.95
CA GLN A 211 -89.96 43.44 -22.87
C GLN A 211 -90.02 44.88 -22.36
N ASN A 212 -88.86 45.52 -22.17
CA ASN A 212 -88.82 46.94 -21.77
C ASN A 212 -89.50 47.84 -22.81
N GLU A 213 -89.30 47.56 -24.11
CA GLU A 213 -89.97 48.28 -25.20
C GLU A 213 -91.49 48.06 -25.18
N VAL A 214 -91.95 46.82 -24.99
CA VAL A 214 -93.38 46.49 -24.87
C VAL A 214 -94.02 47.19 -23.68
N ARG A 215 -93.35 47.19 -22.50
CA ARG A 215 -93.82 47.94 -21.32
C ARG A 215 -93.91 49.44 -21.59
N ALA A 216 -92.90 50.02 -22.24
CA ALA A 216 -92.91 51.43 -22.63
C ALA A 216 -94.05 51.76 -23.61
N CYS A 217 -94.31 50.89 -24.59
CA CYS A 217 -95.39 51.05 -25.55
C CYS A 217 -96.77 50.95 -24.89
N ARG A 218 -97.00 49.97 -24.00
CA ARG A 218 -98.25 49.86 -23.23
C ARG A 218 -98.48 51.07 -22.34
N SER A 219 -97.42 51.54 -21.67
CA SER A 219 -97.48 52.76 -20.85
C SER A 219 -97.86 53.99 -21.69
N ALA A 220 -97.26 54.16 -22.87
CA ALA A 220 -97.59 55.25 -23.78
C ALA A 220 -99.02 55.19 -24.35
N LEU A 221 -99.58 53.98 -24.50
CA LEU A 221 -100.96 53.75 -24.95
C LEU A 221 -101.98 53.83 -23.80
N GLY A 222 -101.54 54.05 -22.55
CA GLY A 222 -102.41 54.09 -21.37
C GLY A 222 -103.04 52.74 -21.01
N MET A 223 -102.45 51.63 -21.48
CA MET A 223 -102.89 50.27 -21.17
C MET A 223 -102.32 49.85 -19.81
N GLU A 224 -103.05 48.99 -19.09
CA GLU A 224 -102.54 48.41 -17.83
C GLU A 224 -101.27 47.61 -18.08
N LEU A 225 -100.35 47.67 -17.11
CA LEU A 225 -99.13 46.90 -17.11
C LEU A 225 -99.49 45.40 -17.09
N GLU A 226 -98.82 44.64 -17.95
CA GLU A 226 -98.96 43.19 -17.97
C GLU A 226 -98.35 42.62 -16.69
N LYS A 227 -99.01 41.61 -16.11
CA LYS A 227 -98.46 40.97 -14.92
C LYS A 227 -97.18 40.23 -15.29
N PRO A 228 -96.17 40.17 -14.40
CA PRO A 228 -94.93 39.45 -14.68
C PRO A 228 -95.15 38.01 -15.14
N GLU A 229 -96.15 37.30 -14.60
CA GLU A 229 -96.43 35.90 -14.98
C GLU A 229 -97.06 35.74 -16.37
N GLU A 230 -97.56 36.82 -16.95
CA GLU A 230 -98.27 36.85 -18.23
C GLU A 230 -97.37 37.38 -19.37
N GLU A 231 -96.18 37.92 -19.06
CA GLU A 231 -95.21 38.43 -20.04
C GLU A 231 -94.52 37.32 -20.84
N TYR A 232 -94.57 37.41 -22.18
CA TYR A 232 -93.84 36.49 -23.05
C TYR A 232 -92.32 36.66 -22.85
N GLY A 233 -91.62 35.55 -22.57
CA GLY A 233 -90.18 35.55 -22.27
C GLY A 233 -89.82 35.60 -20.77
N TRP A 234 -90.82 35.72 -19.87
CA TRP A 234 -90.63 35.70 -18.42
C TRP A 234 -89.89 34.45 -17.92
N GLU A 235 -90.23 33.26 -18.43
CA GLU A 235 -89.63 31.99 -18.01
C GLU A 235 -88.11 31.91 -18.18
N ILE A 236 -87.55 32.63 -19.16
CA ILE A 236 -86.10 32.67 -19.43
C ILE A 236 -85.41 33.69 -18.51
N LEU A 237 -86.16 34.67 -18.00
CA LEU A 237 -85.64 35.75 -17.17
C LEU A 237 -85.86 35.53 -15.67
N LYS A 238 -86.66 34.53 -15.27
CA LYS A 238 -86.98 34.25 -13.86
C LYS A 238 -85.76 34.04 -12.95
N ASP A 239 -84.69 33.46 -13.51
CA ASP A 239 -83.46 33.11 -12.79
C ASP A 239 -82.35 34.17 -12.99
N VAL A 240 -82.59 35.18 -13.82
CA VAL A 240 -81.68 36.30 -14.02
C VAL A 240 -81.87 37.27 -12.85
N PRO A 241 -80.80 37.67 -12.13
CA PRO A 241 -80.91 38.67 -11.07
C PRO A 241 -81.52 39.94 -11.65
N ASN A 242 -82.79 40.19 -11.30
CA ASN A 242 -83.54 41.29 -11.86
C ASN A 242 -82.90 42.60 -11.39
N GLY A 243 -82.20 43.30 -12.29
CA GLY A 243 -81.69 44.66 -12.05
C GLY A 243 -82.80 45.71 -11.99
N GLY A 244 -83.97 45.36 -11.45
CA GLY A 244 -85.20 46.11 -11.54
C GLY A 244 -86.04 45.96 -10.27
N GLY A 245 -85.73 46.83 -9.29
CA GLY A 245 -86.64 47.40 -8.31
C GLY A 245 -87.59 46.46 -7.57
N GLU A 246 -87.25 46.16 -6.32
CA GLU A 246 -88.26 46.11 -5.27
C GLU A 246 -89.10 47.42 -5.31
N PRO A 247 -90.42 47.36 -5.08
CA PRO A 247 -91.20 48.56 -4.79
C PRO A 247 -90.74 49.26 -3.49
#